data_AF-M1X3D2-F1
#
_entry.id   AF-M1X3D2-F1
#
_cell.length_a   1.000
_cell.length_b   1.000
_cell.length_c   1.000
_cell.angle_alpha   90.00
_cell.angle_beta   90.00
_cell.angle_gamma   90.00
#
_symmetry.space_group_name_H-M   'P 1'
#
loop_
_entity.id
_entity.type
_entity.pdbx_description
1 polymer ?
#
loop_
_entity_poly.entity_id
_entity_poly.type
_entity_poly.pdbx_seq_one_letter_code
_entity_poly.pdbx_strand_id
1 'polypeptide(L)' 'MAQEFYISVTPVARNDYLVRTEKVAPGVPLAEELVTWSISDWLATAEQLMNDPLESLLQEGTNIHRSRAEK' A
#
# COMPACT_ATOMS: atom_id res chain seq x y z
N MET A 1 15.02 21.40 6.81
CA MET A 1 14.24 21.17 8.05
C MET A 1 13.10 20.25 7.67
N ALA A 2 12.91 19.13 8.37
CA ALA A 2 11.78 18.23 8.14
C ALA A 2 10.86 18.30 9.36
N GLN A 3 9.56 18.45 9.14
CA GLN A 3 8.57 18.40 10.22
C GLN A 3 8.13 16.96 10.40
N GLU A 4 8.26 16.45 11.61
CA GLU A 4 7.69 15.15 11.98
C GLU A 4 6.23 15.30 12.39
N PHE A 5 5.40 14.36 11.98
CA PHE A 5 4.03 14.20 12.45
C PHE A 5 3.69 12.71 12.43
N TYR A 6 2.60 12.35 13.11
CA TYR A 6 2.14 10.98 13.21
C TYR A 6 0.93 10.80 12.30
N ILE A 7 0.72 9.57 11.85
CA ILE A 7 -0.51 9.18 11.17
C ILE A 7 -1.21 8.17 12.07
N SER A 8 -2.49 8.42 12.37
CA SER A 8 -3.36 7.44 13.00
C SER A 8 -4.28 6.84 11.93
N VAL A 9 -4.49 5.53 12.02
CA VAL A 9 -5.37 4.78 11.12
C VAL A 9 -6.34 3.98 11.98
N THR A 10 -7.63 4.31 11.89
CA THR A 10 -8.69 3.65 12.68
C THR A 10 -9.63 2.89 11.75
N PRO A 11 -9.81 1.56 11.91
CA PRO A 11 -10.79 0.82 11.14
C PRO A 11 -12.20 1.25 11.56
N VAL A 12 -13.06 1.55 10.59
CA VAL A 12 -14.46 1.97 10.84
C VAL A 12 -15.47 1.04 10.19
N ALA A 13 -15.09 0.33 9.13
CA ALA A 13 -15.87 -0.75 8.52
C ALA A 13 -14.93 -1.86 8.03
N ARG A 14 -15.41 -2.74 7.14
CA ARG A 14 -14.63 -3.89 6.66
C ARG A 14 -13.32 -3.48 5.99
N ASN A 15 -13.41 -2.59 4.99
CA ASN A 15 -12.25 -2.08 4.24
C ASN A 15 -12.10 -0.56 4.35
N ASP A 16 -12.91 0.09 5.19
CA ASP A 16 -12.89 1.54 5.34
C ASP A 16 -12.15 1.94 6.61
N TYR A 17 -11.28 2.94 6.47
CA TYR A 17 -10.39 3.43 7.51
C TYR A 17 -10.45 4.94 7.58
N LEU A 18 -10.51 5.48 8.80
CA LEU A 18 -10.32 6.89 9.06
C LEU A 18 -8.82 7.15 9.28
N VAL A 19 -8.22 7.92 8.38
CA VAL A 19 -6.79 8.26 8.41
C VAL A 19 -6.65 9.71 8.78
N ARG A 20 -5.80 9.99 9.78
CA ARG A 20 -5.61 11.35 10.30
C ARG A 20 -4.15 11.65 10.56
N THR A 21 -3.79 12.91 10.36
CA THR A 21 -2.53 13.45 10.88
C THR A 21 -2.67 13.73 12.37
N GLU A 22 -1.61 13.48 13.15
CA GLU A 22 -1.57 13.66 14.61
C GLU A 22 -0.26 14.32 15.03
N LYS A 23 -0.27 15.02 16.18
CA LYS A 23 0.88 15.77 16.74
C LYS A 23 1.61 16.64 15.71
N VAL A 24 0.84 17.36 14.91
CA VAL A 24 1.37 18.35 13.95
C VAL A 24 1.90 19.58 14.68
N ALA A 25 2.79 20.34 14.02
CA ALA A 25 3.29 21.59 14.58
C ALA A 25 2.14 22.59 14.82
N PRO A 26 2.28 23.49 15.82
CA PRO A 26 1.29 24.53 16.07
C PRO A 26 0.98 25.34 14.81
N GLY A 27 -0.31 25.50 14.50
CA GLY A 27 -0.79 26.25 13.34
C GLY A 27 -0.87 25.44 12.03
N VAL A 28 -0.45 24.17 12.02
CA VAL A 28 -0.68 23.27 10.89
C VAL A 28 -2.07 22.64 11.01
N PRO A 29 -2.91 22.69 9.96
CA PRO A 29 -4.20 22.02 9.96
C PRO A 29 -4.04 20.50 10.10
N LEU A 30 -4.93 19.89 10.89
CA LEU A 30 -5.08 18.44 10.89
C LEU A 30 -5.87 18.04 9.64
N ALA A 31 -5.37 17.03 8.92
CA ALA A 31 -6.10 16.38 7.84
C ALA A 31 -6.76 15.10 8.35
N GLU A 32 -7.96 14.84 7.86
CA GLU A 32 -8.74 13.62 8.12
C GLU A 32 -9.40 13.17 6.81
N GLU A 33 -9.31 11.87 6.53
CA GLU A 33 -9.92 11.28 5.34
C GLU A 33 -10.44 9.87 5.62
N LEU A 34 -11.62 9.56 5.08
CA LEU A 34 -12.17 8.21 5.06
C LEU A 34 -11.74 7.54 3.75
N VAL A 35 -10.94 6.49 3.86
CA VAL A 35 -10.37 5.79 2.71
C VAL A 35 -10.79 4.32 2.71
N THR A 36 -11.01 3.77 1.52
CA THR A 36 -11.25 2.33 1.35
C THR A 36 -9.97 1.66 0.88
N TRP A 37 -9.39 0.78 1.69
CA TRP A 37 -8.15 0.06 1.39
C TRP A 37 -8.34 -1.45 1.48
N SER A 38 -7.84 -2.17 0.48
CA SER A 38 -7.86 -3.64 0.48
C SER A 38 -6.63 -4.21 1.19
N ILE A 39 -6.49 -3.91 2.49
CA ILE A 39 -5.30 -4.28 3.28
C ILE A 39 -5.06 -5.80 3.25
N SER A 40 -6.13 -6.60 3.27
CA SER A 40 -6.03 -8.06 3.18
C SER A 40 -5.36 -8.53 1.89
N ASP A 41 -5.69 -7.92 0.74
CA ASP A 41 -5.10 -8.28 -0.55
C ASP A 41 -3.62 -7.88 -0.61
N TRP A 42 -3.28 -6.71 -0.05
CA TRP A 42 -1.90 -6.25 0.05
C TRP A 42 -1.06 -7.17 0.94
N LEU A 43 -1.59 -7.58 2.09
CA LEU A 43 -0.92 -8.50 3.00
C LEU A 43 -0.74 -9.89 2.35
N ALA A 44 -1.76 -10.41 1.67
CA ALA A 44 -1.65 -11.67 0.94
C ALA A 44 -0.59 -11.59 -0.17
N THR A 45 -0.52 -10.48 -0.90
CA THR A 45 0.51 -10.25 -1.92
C THR A 45 1.90 -10.18 -1.29
N ALA A 46 2.05 -9.43 -0.19
CA ALA A 46 3.33 -9.32 0.51
C ALA A 46 3.80 -10.67 1.05
N GLU A 47 2.89 -11.47 1.61
CA GLU A 47 3.19 -12.83 2.06
C GLU A 47 3.68 -13.72 0.92
N GLN A 48 3.01 -13.69 -0.24
CA GLN A 48 3.45 -14.41 -1.44
C GLN A 48 4.85 -13.98 -1.87
N LEU A 49 5.11 -12.68 -1.97
CA LEU A 49 6.41 -12.14 -2.39
C LEU A 49 7.53 -12.45 -1.40
N MET A 50 7.22 -12.49 -0.09
CA MET A 50 8.21 -12.84 0.93
C MET A 50 8.51 -14.34 0.96
N ASN A 51 7.51 -15.19 0.72
CA ASN A 51 7.65 -16.65 0.71
C ASN A 51 8.22 -17.19 -0.60
N ASP A 52 7.99 -16.49 -1.71
CA ASP A 52 8.57 -16.81 -3.01
C ASP A 52 9.04 -15.54 -3.75
N PRO A 53 10.22 -15.01 -3.37
CA PRO A 53 10.77 -13.80 -4.00
C PRO A 53 11.12 -14.01 -5.48
N LEU A 54 11.18 -15.26 -5.96
CA LEU A 54 11.52 -15.60 -7.34
C LEU A 54 10.27 -15.72 -8.24
N GLU A 55 9.10 -16.06 -7.71
CA GLU A 55 7.85 -16.12 -8.50
C GLU A 55 7.52 -14.79 -9.20
N SER A 56 7.67 -13.65 -8.52
CA SER A 56 7.49 -12.33 -9.14
C SER A 56 8.49 -12.08 -10.29
N LEU A 57 9.74 -12.50 -10.13
CA LEU A 57 10.79 -12.36 -11.16
C LEU A 57 10.57 -13.32 -12.34
N LEU A 58 10.04 -14.51 -12.07
CA LEU A 58 9.74 -15.53 -13.09
C LEU A 58 8.49 -15.18 -13.90
N GLN A 59 7.48 -14.55 -13.28
CA GLN A 59 6.31 -14.04 -14.00
C GLN A 59 6.66 -12.88 -14.92
N GLU A 60 7.60 -11.99 -14.52
CA GLU A 60 8.15 -10.97 -15.42
C GLU A 60 8.90 -11.60 -16.61
N GLY A 61 9.75 -12.61 -16.38
CA GLY A 61 10.45 -13.35 -17.45
C GLY A 61 9.51 -14.04 -18.45
N THR A 62 8.36 -14.51 -17.97
CA THR A 62 7.37 -15.21 -18.79
C THR A 62 6.58 -14.24 -19.69
N ASN A 63 6.33 -13.01 -19.23
CA ASN A 63 5.70 -11.96 -20.05
C ASN A 63 6.62 -11.46 -21.18
N ILE A 64 7.95 -11.48 -20.98
CA ILE A 64 8.92 -11.09 -22.02
C ILE A 64 8.87 -12.08 -23.21
N HIS A 65 8.60 -13.36 -22.98
CA HIS A 65 8.50 -14.36 -24.05
C HIS A 65 7.20 -14.30 -24.87
N ARG A 66 6.10 -13.78 -24.31
CA ARG A 66 4.82 -13.72 -25.03
C ARG A 66 4.75 -12.56 -26.02
N SER A 67 5.46 -11.46 -25.77
CA SER A 67 5.50 -10.30 -26.69
C SER A 67 6.30 -10.53 -27.98
N ARG A 68 7.13 -11.59 -28.04
CA ARG A 68 7.98 -11.90 -29.20
C ARG A 68 7.37 -12.94 -30.15
N ALA A 69 6.26 -13.56 -29.77
CA ALA A 69 5.57 -14.57 -30.58
C ALA A 69 4.43 -14.02 -31.46
N GLU A 70 4.11 -12.72 -31.36
CA GLU A 70 3.04 -12.07 -32.14
C GLU A 70 3.58 -11.01 -33.12
N LYS A 71 4.69 -11.31 -33.82
CA LYS A 71 5.15 -10.49 -34.95
C LYS A 71 5.49 -11.33 -36.17
#